data_AF-Q8YRE7-F1
#
_entry.id   AF-Q8YRE7-F1
#
_cell.length_a   1.000
_cell.length_b   1.000
_cell.length_c   1.000
_cell.angle_alpha   90.00
_cell.angle_beta   90.00
_cell.angle_gamma   90.00
#
_symmetry.space_group_name_H-M   'P 1'
#
loop_
_entity.id
_entity.type
_entity.pdbx_description
1 polymer ?
#
loop_
_entity_poly.entity_id
_entity_poly.type
_entity_poly.pdbx_seq_one_letter_code
_entity_poly.pdbx_strand_id
1 'polypeptide(L)'
;MNYFVSKRQLSEQIGLSSETFKRYRLKGIWEEGIHWQKINSRTTLYNITLILDWIANRDNPQAHQRAIDIYLQSLPSNQPQKRGRKVN
;
A
#
# COMPACT_ATOMS: atom_id res chain seq x y z
N MET A 1 -11.18 2.38 -5.11
CA MET A 1 -11.42 2.03 -3.69
C MET A 1 -10.17 2.37 -2.91
N ASN A 2 -10.29 3.16 -1.83
CA ASN A 2 -9.15 3.49 -0.97
C ASN A 2 -9.02 2.42 0.11
N TYR A 3 -7.98 1.58 0.03
CA TYR A 3 -7.76 0.45 0.94
C TYR A 3 -6.81 0.80 2.11
N PHE A 4 -6.91 2.03 2.61
CA PHE A 4 -6.11 2.48 3.74
C PHE A 4 -6.82 2.19 5.06
N VAL A 5 -6.15 1.42 5.93
CA VAL A 5 -6.69 1.00 7.23
C VAL A 5 -5.81 1.47 8.38
N SER A 6 -6.41 1.55 9.58
CA SER A 6 -5.67 1.80 10.81
C SER A 6 -4.85 0.58 11.24
N LYS A 7 -3.86 0.79 12.13
CA LYS A 7 -3.08 -0.31 12.72
C LYS A 7 -3.95 -1.37 13.42
N ARG A 8 -5.08 -0.95 14.01
CA ARG A 8 -5.99 -1.87 14.71
C ARG A 8 -6.68 -2.79 13.72
N GLN A 9 -7.28 -2.21 12.69
CA GLN A 9 -7.94 -2.96 11.62
C GLN A 9 -6.97 -3.89 10.89
N LEU A 10 -5.73 -3.43 10.62
CA LEU A 10 -4.71 -4.29 10.04
C LEU A 10 -4.40 -5.48 10.95
N SER A 11 -4.19 -5.23 12.25
CA SER A 11 -3.94 -6.28 13.24
C SER A 11 -5.07 -7.31 13.30
N GLU A 12 -6.32 -6.86 13.20
CA GLU A 12 -7.50 -7.74 13.19
C GLU A 12 -7.56 -8.61 11.93
N GLN A 13 -7.03 -8.13 10.79
CA GLN A 13 -7.06 -8.89 9.54
C GLN A 13 -5.91 -9.87 9.35
N ILE A 14 -4.67 -9.49 9.73
CA ILE A 14 -3.48 -10.32 9.48
C ILE A 14 -2.92 -10.97 10.74
N GLY A 15 -3.51 -10.72 11.91
CA GLY A 15 -3.11 -11.32 13.19
C GLY A 15 -1.74 -10.87 13.72
N LEU A 16 -1.10 -9.89 13.08
CA LEU A 16 0.20 -9.36 13.51
C LEU A 16 0.05 -8.17 14.44
N SER A 17 0.97 -8.05 15.40
CA SER A 17 0.96 -6.95 16.37
C SER A 17 1.39 -5.61 15.78
N SER A 18 0.92 -4.51 16.40
CA SER A 18 1.33 -3.16 15.99
C SER A 18 2.83 -2.90 16.13
N GLU A 19 3.51 -3.61 17.03
CA GLU A 19 4.98 -3.60 17.14
C GLU A 19 5.65 -4.21 15.91
N THR A 20 5.07 -5.26 15.35
CA THR A 20 5.56 -5.89 14.12
C THR A 20 5.46 -4.92 12.94
N PHE A 21 4.37 -4.15 12.84
CA PHE A 21 4.22 -3.10 11.83
C PHE A 21 5.28 -2.00 12.00
N LYS A 22 5.56 -1.59 13.24
CA LYS A 22 6.65 -0.64 13.52
C LYS A 22 7.99 -1.21 13.06
N ARG A 23 8.27 -2.49 13.36
CA ARG A 23 9.52 -3.15 12.95
C ARG A 23 9.68 -3.20 11.43
N TYR A 24 8.64 -3.56 10.68
CA TYR A 24 8.72 -3.62 9.21
C TYR A 24 8.95 -2.25 8.58
N ARG A 25 8.32 -1.20 9.11
CA ARG A 25 8.57 0.18 8.68
C ARG A 25 10.00 0.63 8.98
N LEU A 26 10.49 0.39 10.20
CA LEU A 26 11.84 0.80 10.60
C LEU A 26 12.94 0.02 9.86
N LYS A 27 12.66 -1.21 9.45
CA LYS A 27 13.58 -2.03 8.64
C LYS A 27 13.54 -1.70 7.15
N GLY A 28 12.65 -0.81 6.70
CA GLY A 28 12.47 -0.51 5.27
C GLY A 28 11.80 -1.64 4.47
N ILE A 29 11.25 -2.66 5.14
CA ILE A 29 10.50 -3.74 4.47
C ILE A 29 9.17 -3.20 3.93
N TRP A 30 8.54 -2.31 4.69
CA TRP A 30 7.35 -1.58 4.27
C TRP A 30 7.71 -0.12 4.01
N GLU A 31 7.59 0.28 2.76
CA GLU A 31 7.96 1.61 2.28
C GLU A 31 6.86 2.65 2.52
N GLU A 32 7.26 3.86 2.94
CA GLU A 32 6.35 5.01 3.09
C GLU A 32 5.87 5.46 1.70
N GLY A 33 4.59 5.81 1.58
CA GLY A 33 3.94 6.17 0.32
C GLY A 33 3.43 4.98 -0.50
N ILE A 34 3.94 3.77 -0.25
CA ILE A 34 3.50 2.53 -0.91
C ILE A 34 2.66 1.68 0.05
N HIS A 35 3.29 1.21 1.13
CA HIS A 35 2.69 0.29 2.09
C HIS A 35 2.01 1.01 3.25
N TRP A 36 2.49 2.19 3.60
CA TRP A 36 1.94 2.99 4.69
C TRP A 36 2.18 4.47 4.44
N GLN A 37 1.40 5.30 5.11
CA GLN A 37 1.61 6.75 5.09
C GLN A 37 1.27 7.36 6.45
N LYS A 38 2.02 8.39 6.84
CA LYS A 38 1.63 9.29 7.93
C LYS A 38 0.63 10.29 7.40
N ILE A 39 -0.54 10.35 8.04
CA ILE A 39 -1.52 11.42 7.80
C ILE A 39 -1.21 12.63 8.68
N ASN A 40 -0.73 12.38 9.89
CA ASN A 40 -0.24 13.39 10.82
C ASN A 40 0.73 12.73 11.83
N SER A 41 1.16 13.47 12.84
CA SER A 41 2.11 12.99 13.86
C SER A 41 1.60 11.79 14.67
N ARG A 42 0.29 11.56 14.74
CA ARG A 42 -0.36 10.51 15.54
C ARG A 42 -1.00 9.39 14.70
N THR A 43 -1.30 9.67 13.44
CA THR A 43 -2.07 8.76 12.58
C THR A 43 -1.21 8.23 11.44
N THR A 44 -0.99 6.91 11.45
CA THR A 44 -0.42 6.15 10.34
C THR A 44 -1.50 5.24 9.76
N LEU A 45 -1.67 5.29 8.45
CA LEU A 45 -2.53 4.38 7.71
C LEU A 45 -1.69 3.40 6.89
N TYR A 46 -2.26 2.22 6.64
CA TYR A 46 -1.61 1.11 5.96
C TYR A 46 -2.41 0.71 4.74
N ASN A 47 -1.72 0.49 3.62
CA ASN A 47 -2.31 -0.03 2.40
C ASN A 47 -2.46 -1.54 2.53
N ILE A 48 -3.66 -1.98 2.89
CA ILE A 48 -3.88 -3.38 3.26
C ILE A 48 -3.71 -4.34 2.09
N THR A 49 -4.03 -3.92 0.86
CA THR A 49 -3.94 -4.79 -0.31
C THR A 49 -2.49 -5.14 -0.62
N LEU A 50 -1.59 -4.15 -0.64
CA LEU A 50 -0.16 -4.41 -0.86
C LEU A 50 0.48 -5.17 0.30
N ILE A 51 0.04 -4.95 1.54
CA ILE A 51 0.54 -5.70 2.68
C ILE A 51 0.11 -7.18 2.61
N LEU A 52 -1.14 -7.47 2.25
CA LEU A 52 -1.61 -8.83 2.05
C LEU A 52 -0.87 -9.52 0.89
N ASP A 53 -0.67 -8.81 -0.22
CA ASP A 53 0.11 -9.29 -1.34
C ASP A 53 1.56 -9.61 -0.93
N TRP A 54 2.20 -8.73 -0.17
CA TRP A 54 3.54 -8.95 0.37
C TRP A 54 3.60 -10.19 1.27
N ILE A 55 2.58 -10.41 2.12
CA ILE A 55 2.51 -11.59 2.98
C ILE A 55 2.36 -12.87 2.14
N ALA A 56 1.49 -12.85 1.13
CA ALA A 56 1.24 -13.98 0.24
C ALA A 56 2.46 -14.32 -0.64
N ASN A 57 3.17 -13.29 -1.12
CA ASN A 57 4.31 -13.40 -2.02
C ASN A 57 5.66 -13.18 -1.33
N ARG A 58 5.75 -13.47 -0.03
CA ARG A 58 6.95 -13.14 0.78
C ARG A 58 8.24 -13.78 0.26
N ASP A 59 8.14 -14.94 -0.37
CA ASP A 59 9.26 -15.66 -0.98
C ASP A 59 9.56 -15.19 -2.43
N ASN A 60 8.64 -14.43 -3.04
CA ASN A 60 8.74 -13.95 -4.41
C ASN A 60 8.69 -12.42 -4.49
N PRO A 61 9.82 -11.74 -4.24
CA PRO A 61 9.88 -10.27 -4.26
C PRO A 61 9.55 -9.68 -5.63
N GLN A 62 9.79 -10.41 -6.72
CA GLN A 62 9.45 -9.94 -8.07
C GLN A 62 7.94 -9.89 -8.31
N ALA A 63 7.18 -10.87 -7.81
CA ALA A 63 5.72 -10.84 -7.88
C ALA A 63 5.16 -9.64 -7.12
N HIS A 64 5.68 -9.39 -5.93
CA HIS A 64 5.29 -8.25 -5.12
C HIS A 64 5.63 -6.91 -5.80
N GLN A 65 6.80 -6.80 -6.43
CA GLN A 65 7.18 -5.60 -7.16
C GLN A 65 6.21 -5.27 -8.32
N ARG A 66 5.68 -6.30 -9.00
CA ARG A 66 4.65 -6.11 -10.03
C ARG A 66 3.34 -5.60 -9.44
N ALA A 67 2.93 -6.09 -8.27
CA ALA A 67 1.74 -5.61 -7.58
C ALA A 67 1.87 -4.12 -7.20
N ILE A 68 3.07 -3.69 -6.76
CA ILE A 68 3.37 -2.28 -6.49
C ILE A 68 3.23 -1.45 -7.78
N ASP A 69 3.83 -1.87 -8.88
CA ASP A 69 3.78 -1.14 -10.16
C ASP A 69 2.33 -0.97 -10.66
N ILE A 70 1.55 -2.05 -10.63
CA ILE A 70 0.11 -2.01 -10.99
C ILE A 70 -0.65 -1.05 -10.07
N TYR A 71 -0.40 -1.10 -8.76
CA TYR A 71 -1.01 -0.18 -7.82
C TYR A 71 -0.67 1.29 -8.16
N LEU A 72 0.60 1.59 -8.39
CA LEU A 72 1.05 2.95 -8.73
C LEU A 72 0.48 3.44 -10.07
N GLN A 73 0.35 2.58 -11.07
CA GLN A 73 -0.28 2.91 -12.35
C GLN A 73 -1.79 3.15 -12.21
N SER A 74 -2.44 2.44 -11.28
CA SER A 74 -3.88 2.60 -11.04
C SER A 74 -4.24 3.93 -10.35
N LEU A 75 -3.26 4.58 -9.70
CA LEU A 75 -3.49 5.83 -8.98
C LEU A 75 -4.00 6.92 -9.95
N PRO A 76 -5.04 7.68 -9.59
CA PRO A 76 -5.58 8.76 -10.42
C PRO A 76 -4.51 9.76 -10.89
N SER A 77 -3.51 10.03 -10.05
CA SER A 77 -2.39 10.91 -10.37
C SER A 77 -1.50 10.40 -11.51
N ASN A 78 -1.44 9.08 -11.72
CA ASN A 78 -0.67 8.43 -12.77
C ASN A 78 -1.53 7.98 -13.96
N GLN A 79 -2.85 8.19 -13.91
CA GLN A 79 -3.70 7.86 -15.04
C GLN A 79 -3.41 8.85 -16.18
N PRO A 80 -3.14 8.36 -17.41
CA PRO A 80 -2.92 9.24 -18.54
C PRO A 80 -4.16 10.10 -18.73
N GLN A 81 -3.96 11.42 -18.86
CA GLN A 81 -5.06 12.34 -19.16
C GLN A 81 -5.80 11.81 -20.39
N LYS A 82 -7.06 11.40 -20.21
CA LYS A 82 -7.93 11.04 -21.32
C LYS A 82 -7.98 12.25 -22.24
N ARG A 83 -7.27 12.19 -23.38
CA ARG A 83 -7.36 13.22 -24.42
C ARG A 83 -8.85 13.38 -24.72
N GLY A 84 -9.39 14.55 -24.36
CA GLY A 84 -10.79 14.87 -24.62
C GLY A 84 -11.10 14.57 -26.07
N ARG A 85 -12.14 13.77 -26.31
CA ARG A 85 -12.63 13.50 -27.66
C ARG A 85 -13.01 14.86 -28.25
N LYS A 86 -12.27 15.33 -29.26
CA LYS A 86 -12.70 16.48 -30.04
C LYS A 86 -14.05 16.11 -30.63
N VAL A 87 -15.11 16.74 -30.13
CA VAL A 87 -16.40 16.76 -30.79
C VAL A 87 -16.18 17.52 -32.09
N ASN A 88 -16.30 16.81 -33.22
CA ASN A 88 -16.52 17.40 -34.53
C ASN A 88 -18.02 17.68 -34.68
#